data_AF-A0AAU5Q8I5-F1
#
_entry.id   AF-A0AAU5Q8I5-F1
#
_cell.length_a   1.000
_cell.length_b   1.000
_cell.length_c   1.000
_cell.angle_alpha   90.00
_cell.angle_beta   90.00
_cell.angle_gamma   90.00
#
_symmetry.space_group_name_H-M   'P 1'
#
loop_
_entity.id
_entity.type
_entity.pdbx_description
1 polymer ?
#
loop_
_entity_poly.entity_id
_entity_poly.type
_entity_poly.pdbx_seq_one_letter_code
_entity_poly.pdbx_strand_id
1 'polypeptide(L)' 'MLWPDPAQRDRLVEIRDNLLARIAEAEREGWLGEVEGLQMSLAGAEEKLTQIDRRSSVVVDLGVPVRRTPSS' A
#
# COMPACT_ATOMS: atom_id res chain seq x y z
N MET A 1 -11.59 4.53 11.59
CA MET A 1 -10.65 3.95 10.61
C MET A 1 -9.24 4.28 11.07
N LEU A 2 -8.42 3.27 11.40
CA LEU A 2 -7.00 3.45 11.72
C LEU A 2 -6.24 3.40 10.38
N TRP A 3 -5.64 4.52 9.99
CA TRP A 3 -4.96 4.64 8.70
C TRP A 3 -3.51 4.14 8.80
N PRO A 4 -2.99 3.46 7.76
CA PRO A 4 -1.59 3.05 7.72
C PRO A 4 -0.66 4.27 7.71
N ASP A 5 0.48 4.13 8.39
CA ASP A 5 1.46 5.20 8.55
C ASP A 5 2.31 5.36 7.28
N PRO A 6 2.51 6.57 6.73
CA PRO A 6 3.23 6.77 5.48
C PRO A 6 4.72 6.35 5.55
N ALA A 7 5.34 6.33 6.74
CA ALA A 7 6.70 5.80 6.91
C ALA A 7 6.76 4.27 6.75
N GLN A 8 5.61 3.58 6.73
CA GLN A 8 5.53 2.15 6.43
C GLN A 8 5.57 1.84 4.93
N ARG A 9 5.58 2.86 4.06
CA ARG A 9 5.59 2.65 2.60
C ARG A 9 6.77 1.80 2.16
N ASP A 10 7.99 2.15 2.59
CA ASP A 10 9.20 1.42 2.20
C ASP A 10 9.14 -0.03 2.68
N ARG A 11 8.66 -0.25 3.91
CA ARG A 11 8.47 -1.60 4.44
C ARG A 11 7.44 -2.41 3.66
N LEU A 12 6.35 -1.80 3.23
CA LEU A 12 5.33 -2.46 2.40
C LEU A 12 5.85 -2.79 0.99
N VAL A 13 6.72 -1.95 0.44
CA VAL A 13 7.42 -2.23 -0.83
C VAL A 13 8.33 -3.45 -0.66
N GLU A 14 9.13 -3.53 0.42
CA GLU A 14 9.95 -4.71 0.71
C GLU A 14 9.11 -5.99 0.83
N ILE A 15 7.97 -5.90 1.53
CA ILE A 15 7.04 -7.03 1.69
C ILE A 15 6.46 -7.47 0.33
N ARG A 16 6.02 -6.52 -0.50
CA ARG A 16 5.51 -6.80 -1.85
C ARG A 16 6.56 -7.52 -2.70
N ASP A 17 7.79 -7.02 -2.71
CA ASP A 17 8.86 -7.59 -3.53
C ASP A 17 9.24 -9.00 -3.05
N ASN A 18 9.23 -9.23 -1.73
CA ASN A 18 9.42 -10.56 -1.16
C ASN A 18 8.27 -11.52 -1.53
N LEU A 19 7.02 -11.06 -1.49
CA LEU A 19 5.85 -11.86 -1.87
C LEU A 19 5.92 -12.27 -3.35
N LEU A 20 6.30 -11.35 -4.24
CA LEU A 20 6.51 -11.66 -5.67
C LEU A 20 7.58 -12.74 -5.86
N ALA A 21 8.70 -12.65 -5.14
CA ALA A 21 9.76 -13.67 -5.20
C ALA A 21 9.26 -15.04 -4.71
N ARG A 22 8.48 -15.08 -3.62
CA ARG A 22 7.91 -16.31 -3.08
C ARG A 22 6.83 -16.91 -3.96
N ILE A 23 6.00 -16.10 -4.62
CA ILE A 23 5.01 -16.58 -5.60
C ILE A 23 5.75 -17.26 -6.75
N ALA A 24 6.75 -16.60 -7.31
CA ALA A 24 7.52 -17.17 -8.41
C ALA A 24 8.22 -18.48 -8.01
N GLU A 25 8.67 -18.61 -6.76
CA GLU A 25 9.22 -19.86 -6.23
C GLU A 25 8.17 -20.95 -6.07
N ALA A 26 7.05 -20.64 -5.44
CA ALA A 26 5.95 -21.58 -5.27
C ALA A 26 5.37 -22.06 -6.62
N GLU A 27 5.31 -21.20 -7.63
CA GLU A 27 4.91 -21.57 -8.99
C GLU A 27 5.92 -22.52 -9.65
N ARG A 28 7.24 -22.28 -9.49
CA ARG A 28 8.29 -23.17 -10.02
C ARG A 28 8.30 -24.53 -9.34
N GLU A 29 8.11 -24.57 -8.04
CA GLU A 29 8.12 -25.79 -7.23
C GLU A 29 6.76 -26.52 -7.23
N GLY A 30 5.73 -25.94 -7.85
CA GLY A 30 4.40 -26.54 -7.94
C GLY A 30 3.62 -26.51 -6.63
N TRP A 31 3.96 -25.62 -5.69
CA TRP A 31 3.26 -25.44 -4.41
C TRP A 31 2.00 -24.60 -4.57
N LEU A 32 1.04 -25.11 -5.33
CA LEU A 32 -0.20 -24.40 -5.69
C LEU A 32 -0.99 -23.91 -4.47
N GLY A 33 -0.97 -24.67 -3.37
CA GLY A 33 -1.64 -24.27 -2.13
C GLY A 33 -1.01 -23.07 -1.42
N GLU A 34 0.29 -22.81 -1.62
CA GLU A 34 0.95 -21.61 -1.08
C GLU A 34 0.76 -20.40 -2.01
N VAL A 35 0.68 -20.62 -3.33
CA VAL A 35 0.51 -19.54 -4.32
C VAL A 35 -0.74 -18.70 -4.03
N GLU A 36 -1.89 -19.33 -3.77
CA GLU A 36 -3.14 -18.60 -3.50
C GLU A 36 -3.04 -17.70 -2.26
N GLY A 37 -2.47 -18.21 -1.17
CA GLY A 37 -2.28 -17.44 0.07
C GLY A 37 -1.29 -16.29 -0.11
N LEU A 38 -0.24 -16.50 -0.91
CA LEU A 38 0.76 -15.47 -1.22
C LEU A 38 0.16 -14.38 -2.13
N GLN A 39 -0.65 -14.73 -3.13
CA GLN A 39 -1.35 -13.78 -4.00
C GLN A 39 -2.35 -12.93 -3.21
N MET A 40 -3.12 -13.52 -2.29
CA MET A 40 -4.01 -12.77 -1.41
C MET A 40 -3.24 -11.78 -0.52
N SER A 41 -2.09 -12.20 0.01
CA SER A 41 -1.22 -11.34 0.80
C SER A 41 -0.61 -10.20 -0.03
N LEU A 42 -0.24 -10.47 -1.30
CA LEU A 42 0.26 -9.48 -2.25
C LEU A 42 -0.79 -8.41 -2.53
N ALA A 43 -2.02 -8.82 -2.85
CA ALA A 43 -3.14 -7.89 -3.09
C ALA A 43 -3.38 -6.97 -1.88
N GLY A 44 -3.32 -7.53 -0.66
CA GLY A 44 -3.44 -6.75 0.58
C GLY A 44 -2.29 -5.75 0.80
N ALA A 45 -1.07 -6.08 0.39
CA ALA A 45 0.07 -5.16 0.45
C ALA A 45 -0.06 -4.03 -0.58
N GLU A 46 -0.49 -4.35 -1.81
CA GLU A 46 -0.72 -3.37 -2.88
C GLU A 46 -1.87 -2.40 -2.55
N GLU A 47 -2.94 -2.89 -1.92
CA GLU A 47 -4.04 -2.04 -1.46
C GLU A 47 -3.55 -1.01 -0.42
N LYS A 48 -2.72 -1.44 0.54
CA LYS A 48 -2.14 -0.55 1.56
C LYS A 48 -1.21 0.49 0.94
N LEU A 49 -0.39 0.10 -0.04
CA LEU A 49 0.46 1.03 -0.78
C LEU A 49 -0.37 2.07 -1.53
N THR A 50 -1.45 1.64 -2.20
CA THR A 50 -2.38 2.53 -2.89
C THR A 50 -3.05 3.52 -1.93
N GLN A 51 -3.40 3.07 -0.72
CA GLN A 51 -3.96 3.96 0.32
C GLN A 51 -2.95 5.01 0.79
N ILE A 52 -1.68 4.63 0.97
CA ILE A 52 -0.60 5.57 1.34
C ILE A 52 -0.35 6.58 0.21
N ASP A 53 -0.28 6.11 -1.04
CA ASP A 53 -0.05 6.97 -2.21
C ASP A 53 -1.15 8.02 -2.39
N ARG A 54 -2.43 7.61 -2.28
CA ARG A 54 -3.58 8.53 -2.29
C ARG A 54 -3.46 9.59 -1.20
N ARG A 55 -2.99 9.23 0.00
CA ARG A 55 -2.78 10.20 1.09
C ARG A 55 -1.66 11.18 0.77
N SER A 56 -0.56 10.72 0.18
CA SER A 56 0.51 11.62 -0.26
C SER A 56 -0.02 12.62 -1.29
N SER A 57 -0.82 12.14 -2.25
CA SER A 57 -1.46 12.98 -3.27
C SER A 57 -2.44 13.98 -2.67
N VAL A 58 -3.33 13.57 -1.75
CA VAL A 58 -4.26 14.48 -1.06
C VAL A 58 -3.52 15.48 -0.16
N VAL A 59 -2.44 15.11 0.52
CA VAL A 59 -1.63 16.05 1.32
C VAL A 59 -0.91 17.05 0.43
N VAL A 60 -0.46 16.66 -0.76
CA VAL A 60 0.17 17.55 -1.75
C VAL A 60 -0.84 18.43 -2.48
N ASP A 61 -2.08 17.94 -2.71
CA ASP A 61 -3.20 18.68 -3.31
C ASP A 61 -3.91 19.62 -2.32
N LEU A 62 -3.58 19.55 -1.03
CA LEU A 62 -3.92 20.59 -0.05
C LEU A 62 -2.95 21.76 -0.20
N GLY A 63 -3.09 22.52 -1.30
CA GLY A 63 -2.78 23.94 -1.26
C GLY A 63 -3.47 24.52 -0.02
N VAL A 64 -2.67 25.08 0.89
CA VAL A 64 -3.04 25.74 2.15
C VAL A 64 -4.54 26.07 2.21
N PRO A 65 -5.32 25.55 3.19
CA PRO A 65 -6.68 26.03 3.35
C PRO A 65 -6.59 27.51 3.73
N VAL A 66 -6.87 28.41 2.79
CA VAL A 66 -7.12 29.81 3.12
C VAL A 66 -8.33 29.79 4.04
N ARG A 67 -8.13 30.07 5.33
CA ARG A 67 -9.23 30.35 6.24
C ARG A 67 -9.94 31.55 5.64
N ARG A 68 -11.08 31.35 4.98
CA ARG A 68 -12.00 32.44 4.71
C ARG A 68 -12.49 32.90 6.08
N THR A 69 -11.91 33.97 6.61
CA THR A 69 -12.48 34.71 7.72
C THR A 69 -13.80 35.30 7.22
N PRO A 70 -14.97 34.89 7.74
CA PRO A 70 -16.19 35.63 7.47
C PRO A 70 -16.06 36.98 8.18
N SER A 71 -15.88 38.03 7.37
CA SER A 71 -16.04 39.40 7.83
C SER A 71 -17.53 39.72 7.71
N SER A 72 -18.25 39.72 8.82
CA SER A 72 -19.23 40.75 9.19
C SER A 72 -19.87 40.48 10.54
#